data_AF-A0A1M6SEC6-F1
#
_entry.id   AF-A0A1M6SEC6-F1
#
_cell.length_a   1.000
_cell.length_b   1.000
_cell.length_c   1.000
_cell.angle_alpha   90.00
_cell.angle_beta   90.00
_cell.angle_gamma   90.00
#
_symmetry.space_group_name_H-M   'P 1'
#
loop_
_entity.id
_entity.type
_entity.pdbx_description
1 polymer ?
#
loop_
_entity_poly.entity_id
_entity_poly.type
_entity_poly.pdbx_seq_one_letter_code
_entity_poly.pdbx_strand_id
1 'polypeptide(L)' 'IKMKQWKTYKAMHKEMRRLGIKGNGLKMAVTKWKNSKVHIIHQILPNKYFEDLGLIDMQKYEVGLLSNYYY' A
#
# COMPACT_ATOMS: atom_id res chain seq x y z
N ILE A 1 4.92 -0.83 -3.97
CA ILE A 1 5.03 -1.74 -5.16
C ILE A 1 3.85 -1.57 -6.12
N LYS A 2 2.60 -1.77 -5.68
CA LYS A 2 1.39 -1.68 -6.51
C LYS A 2 1.14 -0.32 -7.18
N MET A 3 1.37 0.79 -6.46
CA MET A 3 1.31 2.14 -7.05
C MET A 3 2.29 2.36 -8.21
N LYS A 4 3.50 1.76 -8.13
CA LYS A 4 4.51 1.82 -9.19
C LYS A 4 4.12 0.93 -10.39
N GLN A 5 3.44 -0.19 -10.14
CA GLN A 5 2.92 -1.08 -11.19
C GLN A 5 1.80 -0.45 -12.01
N TRP A 6 0.95 0.39 -11.40
CA TRP A 6 -0.16 1.04 -12.10
C TRP A 6 0.29 2.00 -13.20
N LYS A 7 1.47 2.63 -13.07
CA LYS A 7 2.09 3.62 -13.97
C LYS A 7 1.26 4.89 -14.23
N THR A 8 -0.07 4.78 -14.26
CA THR A 8 -1.04 5.83 -14.60
C THR A 8 -2.26 5.76 -13.69
N TYR A 9 -2.95 6.89 -13.54
CA TYR A 9 -4.19 7.01 -12.76
C TYR A 9 -5.33 6.11 -13.26
N LYS A 10 -5.33 5.75 -14.56
CA LYS A 10 -6.38 4.91 -15.16
C LYS A 10 -6.43 3.52 -14.53
N ALA A 11 -5.27 2.93 -14.26
CA ALA A 11 -5.19 1.61 -13.62
C ALA A 11 -5.68 1.68 -12.16
N MET A 12 -5.34 2.75 -11.43
CA MET A 12 -5.89 3.01 -10.10
C MET A 12 -7.41 3.16 -10.13
N HIS A 13 -7.97 3.94 -11.06
CA HIS A 13 -9.44 4.08 -11.21
C HIS A 13 -10.12 2.76 -11.58
N LYS A 14 -9.43 1.86 -12.29
CA LYS A 14 -9.96 0.52 -12.57
C LYS A 14 -10.06 -0.31 -11.29
N GLU A 15 -9.02 -0.28 -10.44
CA GLU A 15 -9.03 -0.95 -9.14
C GLU A 15 -10.05 -0.34 -8.17
N MET A 16 -10.18 0.99 -8.14
CA MET A 16 -11.24 1.66 -7.36
C MET A 16 -12.63 1.17 -7.76
N ARG A 17 -12.90 1.06 -9.07
CA ARG A 17 -14.18 0.55 -9.59
C ARG A 17 -14.41 -0.92 -9.22
N ARG A 18 -13.36 -1.75 -9.22
CA ARG A 18 -13.46 -3.16 -8.76
C ARG A 18 -13.81 -3.26 -7.29
N LEU A 19 -13.26 -2.38 -6.47
CA LEU A 19 -13.54 -2.30 -5.03
C LEU A 19 -14.85 -1.58 -4.69
N GLY A 20 -15.56 -1.03 -5.69
CA GLY A 20 -16.81 -0.28 -5.48
C GLY A 20 -16.61 1.12 -4.87
N ILE A 21 -15.38 1.62 -4.78
CA ILE A 21 -15.07 2.93 -4.20
C ILE A 21 -15.42 4.02 -5.23
N LYS A 22 -16.37 4.88 -4.89
CA LYS A 22 -16.73 6.05 -5.70
C LYS A 22 -15.59 7.07 -5.63
N GLY A 23 -14.89 7.28 -6.75
CA GLY A 23 -13.84 8.28 -6.87
C GLY A 23 -14.36 9.60 -7.44
N ASN A 24 -13.75 10.72 -7.05
CA ASN A 24 -14.05 12.07 -7.57
C ASN A 24 -13.62 12.29 -9.04
N GLY A 25 -13.17 11.25 -9.76
CA GLY A 25 -12.74 11.34 -11.16
C GLY A 25 -11.46 12.13 -11.41
N LEU A 26 -10.87 12.74 -10.37
CA LEU A 26 -9.68 13.57 -10.46
C LEU A 26 -8.45 12.75 -10.83
N LYS A 27 -7.64 13.29 -11.75
CA LYS A 27 -6.37 12.67 -12.15
C LYS A 27 -5.35 12.83 -11.02
N MET A 28 -4.76 11.72 -10.58
CA MET A 28 -3.70 11.72 -9.59
C MET A 28 -2.42 11.09 -10.13
N ALA A 29 -1.27 11.72 -9.87
CA ALA A 29 0.03 11.15 -10.22
C ALA A 29 0.39 10.01 -9.26
N VAL A 30 -0.03 8.78 -9.57
CA VAL A 30 0.15 7.59 -8.72
C VAL A 30 1.61 7.17 -8.50
N THR A 31 2.55 7.73 -9.26
CA THR A 31 3.99 7.43 -9.14
C THR A 31 4.73 8.31 -8.13
N LYS A 32 4.14 9.46 -7.72
CA LYS A 32 4.79 10.38 -6.77
C LYS A 32 4.59 9.89 -5.34
N TRP A 33 5.68 9.85 -4.55
CA TRP A 33 5.66 9.43 -3.15
C TRP A 33 4.68 10.23 -2.27
N LYS A 34 4.54 11.54 -2.53
CA LYS A 34 3.60 12.42 -1.83
C LYS A 34 2.15 11.90 -1.89
N ASN A 35 1.79 11.17 -2.95
CA ASN A 35 0.43 10.66 -3.13
C ASN A 35 0.19 9.31 -2.42
N SER A 36 1.24 8.65 -1.90
CA SER A 36 1.11 7.40 -1.16
C SER A 36 0.35 7.57 0.16
N LYS A 37 0.38 8.76 0.78
CA LYS A 37 -0.33 9.06 2.03
C LYS A 37 -1.78 9.49 1.86
N VAL A 38 -2.28 9.54 0.63
CA VAL A 38 -3.65 10.02 0.35
C VAL A 38 -4.65 8.97 0.82
N HIS A 39 -5.71 9.40 1.50
CA HIS A 39 -6.72 8.52 2.08
C HIS A 39 -7.27 7.47 1.10
N ILE A 40 -7.50 7.87 -0.16
CA ILE A 40 -7.95 6.98 -1.23
C ILE A 40 -6.99 5.80 -1.47
N ILE A 41 -5.68 6.03 -1.39
CA ILE A 41 -4.68 4.95 -1.56
C ILE A 41 -4.76 3.95 -0.42
N HIS A 42 -4.93 4.42 0.82
CA HIS A 42 -5.10 3.55 1.99
C HIS A 42 -6.39 2.72 1.92
N GLN A 43 -7.46 3.26 1.31
CA GLN A 43 -8.68 2.49 1.06
C GLN A 43 -8.49 1.39 0.00
N ILE A 44 -7.75 1.70 -1.08
CA ILE A 44 -7.49 0.74 -2.17
C ILE A 44 -6.48 -0.34 -1.73
N LEU A 45 -5.50 0.02 -0.90
CA LEU A 45 -4.41 -0.83 -0.43
C LEU A 45 -4.41 -0.88 1.10
N PRO A 46 -5.37 -1.58 1.73
CA PRO A 46 -5.39 -1.76 3.17
C PRO A 46 -4.24 -2.65 3.63
N ASN A 47 -3.89 -2.60 4.93
CA ASN A 47 -2.85 -3.46 5.51
C ASN A 47 -3.08 -4.95 5.25
N LYS A 48 -4.35 -5.39 5.25
CA LYS A 48 -4.74 -6.76 4.90
C LYS A 48 -4.25 -7.20 3.51
N TYR A 49 -4.24 -6.28 2.53
CA TYR A 49 -3.69 -6.58 1.20
C TYR A 49 -2.19 -6.89 1.25
N PHE A 50 -1.46 -6.27 2.17
CA PHE A 50 -0.03 -6.55 2.36
C PHE A 50 0.20 -7.84 3.15
N GLU A 51 -0.65 -8.15 4.13
CA GLU A 51 -0.64 -9.46 4.81
C GLU A 51 -0.86 -10.61 3.82
N ASP A 52 -1.84 -10.50 2.92
CA ASP A 52 -2.13 -11.49 1.87
C ASP A 52 -0.95 -11.67 0.87
N LEU A 53 -0.11 -10.64 0.71
CA LEU A 53 1.11 -10.74 -0.10
C LEU A 53 2.27 -11.44 0.62
N GLY A 54 2.07 -11.87 1.88
CA GLY A 54 3.11 -12.47 2.71
C GLY A 54 4.05 -11.46 3.37
N LEU A 55 3.67 -10.19 3.46
CA LEU A 55 4.43 -9.21 4.24
C LEU A 55 4.13 -9.40 5.73
N ILE A 56 5.20 -9.51 6.51
CA ILE A 56 5.13 -9.66 7.95
C ILE A 56 5.07 -8.27 8.59
N ASP A 57 4.17 -8.09 9.54
CA ASP A 57 4.08 -6.89 10.35
C ASP A 57 5.22 -6.86 11.39
N MET A 58 6.17 -5.96 11.21
CA MET A 58 7.31 -5.78 12.12
C MET A 58 6.89 -5.39 13.56
N GLN A 59 5.69 -4.84 13.76
CA GLN A 59 5.21 -4.48 15.10
C GLN A 59 4.72 -5.70 15.89
N LYS A 60 4.24 -6.74 15.20
CA LYS A 60 3.79 -8.00 15.82
C LYS A 60 4.89 -9.06 15.85
N TYR A 61 5.96 -8.82 15.11
CA TYR A 61 7.05 -9.75 15.01
C TYR A 61 7.96 -9.61 16.23
N GLU A 62 7.67 -10.37 17.28
CA GLU A 62 8.61 -10.65 18.35
C GLU A 62 9.75 -11.49 17.78
N VAL A 63 10.76 -10.83 17.22
CA VAL A 63 12.09 -11.46 17.16
C VAL A 63 12.51 -11.64 18.61
N GLY A 64 12.57 -12.89 19.07
CA GLY A 64 13.36 -13.20 20.26
C GLY A 64 14.73 -12.59 20.02
N LEU A 65 15.04 -11.51 20.73
CA LEU A 65 16.32 -10.82 20.61
C LEU A 65 17.39 -11.90 20.71
N LEU A 66 18.06 -12.21 19.59
CA LEU A 66 19.37 -12.82 19.70
C LEU A 66 20.25 -11.69 20.22
N SER A 67 20.24 -11.51 21.54
CA SER A 67 21.21 -10.77 22.31
C SER A 67 22.55 -11.45 22.10
N ASN A 68 23.13 -11.24 20.93
CA ASN A 68 24.52 -11.50 20.64
C ASN A 68 24.98 -10.32 19.79
N TYR A 69 26.20 -9.86 20.07
CA TYR A 69 26.90 -8.70 19.50
C TYR A 69 26.57 -7.38 20.23
N TYR A 70 27.44 -6.83 21.08
CA TYR A 70 28.91 -6.79 21.03
C TYR A 70 29.55 -6.81 22.43
N TYR A 71 30.69 -7.51 22.56
CA TYR A 71 31.66 -7.45 23.66
C TYR A 71 32.34 -6.08 23.73
#